data_AF-A0A9K3ELQ3-F1
#
_entry.id   AF-A0A9K3ELQ3-F1
#
_cell.length_a   1.000
_cell.length_b   1.000
_cell.length_c   1.000
_cell.angle_alpha   90.00
_cell.angle_beta   90.00
_cell.angle_gamma   90.00
#
_symmetry.space_group_name_H-M   'P 1'
#
loop_
_entity.id
_entity.type
_entity.pdbx_description
1 polymer ?
#
loop_
_entity_poly.entity_id
_entity_poly.type
_entity_poly.pdbx_seq_one_letter_code
_entity_poly.pdbx_strand_id
1 'polypeptide(L)'
;MSTVVILFDEVAEQLVKRTAKSLVEEQLKDTSIDAPILPSALEALIGTKHTFEIKSQTYYRYGEYESFNCAKIVGPGMDDTDGSVNVVALDLGAIPSGSLKRGSNLPPPTPGTGRKLRKL
;
A
#
# COMPACT_ATOMS: atom_id res chain seq x y z
N MET A 1 6.45 18.76 -2.10
CA MET A 1 7.09 17.53 -2.59
C MET A 1 5.99 16.65 -3.13
N SER A 2 6.13 16.13 -4.34
CA SER A 2 5.12 15.30 -5.01
C SER A 2 5.69 13.91 -5.28
N THR A 3 4.83 12.89 -5.29
CA THR A 3 5.23 11.50 -5.52
C THR A 3 4.42 10.91 -6.67
N VAL A 4 5.07 10.11 -7.52
CA VAL A 4 4.39 9.41 -8.61
C VAL A 4 3.97 8.02 -8.13
N VAL A 5 2.69 7.71 -8.29
CA VAL A 5 2.13 6.40 -7.99
C VAL A 5 1.56 5.80 -9.27
N ILE A 6 1.89 4.55 -9.55
CA ILE A 6 1.41 3.79 -10.70
C ILE A 6 0.22 2.93 -10.25
N LEU A 7 -0.91 3.10 -10.92
CA LEU A 7 -2.10 2.28 -10.76
C LEU A 7 -2.26 1.41 -12.01
N PHE A 8 -2.36 0.10 -11.81
CA PHE A 8 -2.72 -0.84 -12.87
C PHE A 8 -4.24 -0.94 -12.99
N ASP A 9 -4.68 -1.54 -14.10
CA ASP A 9 -6.07 -1.58 -14.59
C ASP A 9 -7.13 -1.69 -13.48
N GLU A 10 -7.13 -2.78 -12.71
CA GLU A 10 -8.12 -3.02 -11.64
C GLU A 10 -8.20 -1.87 -10.62
N VAL A 11 -7.06 -1.40 -10.11
CA VAL A 11 -6.99 -0.34 -9.11
C VAL A 11 -7.37 1.02 -9.73
N ALA A 12 -6.96 1.27 -10.97
CA ALA A 12 -7.30 2.48 -11.71
C ALA A 12 -8.81 2.54 -11.97
N GLU A 13 -9.43 1.45 -12.41
CA GLU A 13 -10.87 1.37 -12.64
C GLU A 13 -11.66 1.54 -11.33
N GLN A 14 -11.19 0.97 -10.22
CA GLN A 14 -11.79 1.19 -8.91
C GLN A 14 -11.76 2.67 -8.48
N LEU A 15 -10.70 3.40 -8.83
CA LEU A 15 -10.58 4.82 -8.53
C LEU A 15 -11.47 5.68 -9.43
N VAL A 16 -11.36 5.48 -10.75
CA VAL A 16 -11.99 6.33 -11.78
C VAL A 16 -13.46 5.95 -12.02
N LYS A 17 -13.88 4.75 -11.61
CA LYS A 17 -15.21 4.16 -11.87
C LYS A 17 -15.56 4.07 -13.36
N ARG A 18 -14.53 4.01 -14.21
CA ARG A 18 -14.60 3.91 -15.68
C ARG A 18 -13.47 3.01 -16.16
N THR A 19 -13.72 2.29 -17.23
CA THR A 19 -12.69 1.50 -17.92
C THR A 19 -11.79 2.38 -18.78
N ALA A 20 -10.55 1.95 -19.02
CA ALA A 20 -9.63 2.65 -19.92
C ALA A 20 -10.24 2.88 -21.32
N LYS A 21 -10.96 1.87 -21.84
CA LYS A 21 -11.67 1.98 -23.12
C LYS A 21 -12.72 3.09 -23.10
N SER A 22 -13.54 3.17 -22.05
CA SER A 22 -14.57 4.21 -21.93
C SER A 22 -13.97 5.61 -21.87
N LEU A 23 -12.82 5.79 -21.21
CA LEU A 23 -12.12 7.07 -21.15
C LEU A 23 -11.60 7.48 -22.53
N VAL A 24 -10.98 6.56 -23.27
CA VAL A 24 -10.50 6.82 -24.64
C VAL A 24 -11.65 7.17 -25.58
N GLU A 25 -12.78 6.46 -25.49
CA GLU A 25 -13.97 6.77 -26.30
C GLU A 25 -14.55 8.16 -26.00
N GLU A 26 -14.46 8.63 -24.75
CA GLU A 26 -14.85 10.01 -24.39
C GLU A 26 -13.91 11.03 -25.03
N GLN A 27 -12.59 10.81 -24.96
CA GLN A 27 -11.61 11.70 -25.59
C GLN A 27 -11.75 11.76 -27.11
N LEU A 28 -12.05 10.64 -27.77
CA LEU A 28 -12.21 10.59 -29.23
C LEU A 28 -13.50 11.27 -29.73
N LYS A 29 -14.50 11.43 -28.86
CA LYS A 29 -15.74 12.16 -29.19
C LYS A 29 -15.56 13.67 -29.08
N ASP A 30 -14.52 14.12 -28.39
CA ASP A 30 -14.21 15.53 -28.30
C ASP A 30 -13.61 16.01 -29.63
N THR A 31 -14.32 16.93 -30.29
CA THR A 31 -13.89 17.55 -31.55
C THR A 31 -13.24 18.92 -31.32
N SER A 32 -12.89 19.26 -30.07
CA SER A 32 -12.26 20.54 -29.77
C SER A 32 -10.89 20.67 -30.44
N ILE A 33 -10.61 21.85 -31.00
CA ILE A 33 -9.42 22.11 -31.83
C ILE A 33 -8.22 22.57 -30.96
N ASP A 34 -8.48 23.10 -29.76
CA ASP A 34 -7.46 23.82 -28.98
C ASP A 34 -6.69 22.96 -27.96
N ALA A 35 -7.22 21.81 -27.51
CA ALA A 35 -6.50 20.76 -26.79
C ALA A 35 -7.44 19.58 -26.49
N PRO A 36 -6.96 18.31 -26.45
CA PRO A 36 -7.79 17.19 -26.02
C PRO A 36 -8.26 17.41 -24.57
N ILE A 37 -9.58 17.44 -24.36
CA ILE A 37 -10.16 17.61 -23.03
C ILE A 37 -9.82 16.39 -22.17
N LEU A 38 -9.41 16.65 -20.93
CA LEU A 38 -9.22 15.61 -19.92
C LEU A 38 -10.60 14.96 -19.65
N PRO A 39 -10.74 13.62 -19.72
CA PRO A 39 -11.99 12.95 -19.40
C PRO A 39 -12.56 13.41 -18.06
N SER A 40 -13.87 13.66 -18.04
CA SER A 40 -14.61 14.17 -16.88
C SER A 40 -14.36 13.34 -15.61
N ALA A 41 -14.23 12.02 -15.75
CA ALA A 41 -13.93 11.12 -14.63
C ALA A 41 -12.52 11.32 -14.05
N LEU A 42 -11.54 11.71 -14.87
CA LEU A 42 -10.19 12.04 -14.41
C LEU A 42 -10.12 13.46 -13.83
N GLU A 43 -10.85 14.41 -14.42
CA GLU A 43 -10.97 15.78 -13.91
C GLU A 43 -11.58 15.79 -12.50
N ALA A 44 -12.61 14.96 -12.27
CA ALA A 44 -13.26 14.83 -10.97
C ALA A 44 -12.35 14.32 -9.84
N LEU A 45 -11.20 13.71 -10.15
CA LEU A 45 -10.22 13.28 -9.16
C LEU A 45 -9.31 14.41 -8.67
N ILE A 46 -9.24 15.53 -9.40
CA ILE A 46 -8.36 16.65 -9.03
C ILE A 46 -8.85 17.28 -7.71
N GLY A 47 -7.95 17.38 -6.74
CA GLY A 47 -8.25 17.93 -5.41
C GLY A 47 -8.95 16.97 -4.46
N THR A 48 -9.22 15.72 -4.87
CA THR A 48 -9.77 14.69 -3.99
C THR A 48 -8.68 14.02 -3.14
N LYS A 49 -9.10 13.30 -2.09
CA LYS A 49 -8.20 12.57 -1.19
C LYS A 49 -8.52 11.09 -1.21
N HIS A 50 -7.48 10.27 -1.38
CA HIS A 50 -7.56 8.82 -1.39
C HIS A 50 -6.44 8.24 -0.54
N THR A 51 -6.69 7.07 0.05
CA THR A 51 -5.68 6.31 0.78
C THR A 51 -5.27 5.11 -0.06
N PHE A 52 -3.97 4.98 -0.29
CA PHE A 52 -3.40 3.90 -1.09
C PHE A 52 -2.47 3.06 -0.24
N GLU A 53 -2.56 1.74 -0.40
CA GLU A 53 -1.51 0.82 0.04
C GLU A 53 -0.42 0.79 -1.04
N ILE A 54 0.81 1.11 -0.67
CA ILE A 54 1.92 1.26 -1.61
C ILE A 54 2.94 0.14 -1.41
N LYS A 55 3.36 -0.52 -2.49
CA LYS A 55 4.51 -1.44 -2.45
C LYS A 55 5.80 -0.59 -2.48
N SER A 56 6.60 -0.69 -1.42
CA SER A 56 7.81 0.11 -1.24
C SER A 56 8.96 -0.29 -2.17
N GLN A 57 8.91 -1.47 -2.77
CA GLN A 57 9.89 -1.88 -3.78
C GLN A 57 9.69 -1.00 -5.01
N THR A 58 10.58 -0.02 -5.21
CA THR A 58 10.55 0.93 -6.32
C THR A 58 10.37 0.20 -7.64
N TYR A 59 9.29 0.52 -8.34
CA TYR A 59 9.05 -0.03 -9.67
C TYR A 59 10.04 0.55 -10.69
N TYR A 60 10.39 1.83 -10.51
CA TYR A 60 11.36 2.52 -11.35
C TYR A 60 12.05 3.63 -10.55
N ARG A 61 13.38 3.68 -10.67
CA ARG A 61 14.23 4.77 -10.17
C ARG A 61 15.12 5.25 -11.33
N TYR A 62 14.96 6.51 -11.74
CA TYR A 62 15.80 7.12 -12.76
C TYR A 62 16.14 8.55 -12.38
N GLY A 63 17.44 8.82 -12.21
CA GLY A 63 17.90 10.07 -11.61
C GLY A 63 17.29 10.26 -10.22
N GLU A 64 16.59 11.36 -10.04
CA GLU A 64 15.90 11.74 -8.80
C GLU A 64 14.42 11.32 -8.76
N TYR A 65 13.92 10.65 -9.81
CA TYR A 65 12.53 10.23 -9.88
C TYR A 65 12.36 8.82 -9.30
N GLU A 66 11.47 8.71 -8.32
CA GLU A 66 11.00 7.44 -7.76
C GLU A 66 9.51 7.26 -8.05
N SER A 67 9.13 6.04 -8.42
CA SER A 67 7.74 5.65 -8.60
C SER A 67 7.41 4.41 -7.80
N PHE A 68 6.16 4.36 -7.32
CA PHE A 68 5.67 3.28 -6.49
C PHE A 68 4.41 2.67 -7.09
N ASN A 69 4.28 1.36 -6.97
CA ASN A 69 3.07 0.66 -7.39
C ASN A 69 2.02 0.72 -6.28
N CYS A 70 0.81 1.12 -6.63
CA CYS A 70 -0.36 0.99 -5.77
C CYS A 70 -0.79 -0.48 -5.74
N ALA A 71 -0.93 -1.04 -4.53
CA ALA A 71 -1.46 -2.39 -4.33
C ALA A 71 -2.99 -2.38 -4.28
N LYS A 72 -3.58 -1.49 -3.48
CA LYS A 72 -5.02 -1.32 -3.34
C LYS A 72 -5.39 0.07 -2.83
N ILE A 73 -6.66 0.44 -3.00
CA ILE A 73 -7.26 1.63 -2.40
C ILE A 73 -7.89 1.22 -1.07
N VAL A 74 -7.63 1.97 -0.01
CA VAL A 74 -8.14 1.70 1.34
C VAL A 74 -9.16 2.77 1.71
N GLY A 75 -10.28 2.36 2.30
CA GLY A 75 -11.30 3.30 2.76
C GLY A 75 -12.63 2.63 3.14
N PRO A 76 -13.52 3.37 3.82
CA PRO A 76 -14.84 2.88 4.15
C PRO A 76 -15.61 2.55 2.87
N GLY A 77 -15.96 1.26 2.70
CA GLY A 77 -16.70 0.75 1.55
C GLY A 77 -15.86 0.19 0.39
N MET A 78 -14.56 -0.05 0.58
CA MET A 78 -13.67 -0.63 -0.45
C MET A 78 -12.90 -1.88 0.00
N ASP A 79 -13.16 -2.39 1.21
CA ASP A 79 -12.49 -3.59 1.75
C ASP A 79 -13.46 -4.79 1.69
N ASP A 80 -13.22 -5.72 0.75
CA ASP A 80 -13.85 -7.05 0.73
C ASP A 80 -12.92 -8.12 1.32
N THR A 81 -12.00 -7.77 2.24
CA THR A 81 -11.12 -8.79 2.84
C THR A 81 -10.75 -8.49 4.29
N ASP A 82 -11.31 -9.32 5.16
CA ASP A 82 -10.87 -9.66 6.52
C ASP A 82 -9.35 -9.86 6.58
N GLY A 83 -8.64 -8.90 7.15
CA GLY A 83 -7.20 -8.91 7.24
C GLY A 83 -6.71 -7.94 8.31
N SER A 84 -6.75 -8.41 9.56
CA SER A 84 -6.20 -7.77 10.76
C SER A 84 -5.02 -6.82 10.50
N VAL A 85 -5.30 -5.51 10.39
CA VAL A 85 -4.29 -4.46 10.47
C VAL A 85 -3.91 -4.25 11.93
N ASN A 86 -2.72 -4.74 12.33
CA ASN A 86 -2.09 -4.31 13.58
C ASN A 86 -1.68 -2.85 13.43
N VAL A 87 -2.55 -1.94 13.87
CA VAL A 87 -2.21 -0.53 14.06
C VAL A 87 -1.24 -0.45 15.23
N VAL A 88 0.06 -0.30 14.93
CA VAL A 88 1.05 -0.02 15.97
C VAL A 88 0.95 1.46 16.31
N ALA A 89 0.28 1.78 17.41
CA ALA A 89 0.27 3.12 17.97
C ALA A 89 1.66 3.44 18.56
N LEU A 90 2.31 4.45 18.02
CA LEU A 90 3.42 5.15 18.67
C LEU A 90 2.84 6.32 19.46
N ASP A 91 2.76 6.20 20.79
CA ASP A 91 3.18 7.32 21.66
C ASP A 91 3.39 6.91 23.13
N LEU A 92 4.20 7.74 23.81
CA LEU A 92 4.83 7.60 25.11
C LEU A 92 3.95 7.19 26.31
N GLY A 93 4.53 6.30 27.13
CA GLY A 93 4.60 6.46 28.59
C GLY A 93 3.32 6.28 29.41
N ALA A 94 2.99 5.03 29.75
CA ALA A 94 2.41 4.68 31.05
C ALA A 94 2.41 3.15 31.21
N ILE A 95 2.94 2.65 32.33
CA ILE A 95 2.78 1.24 32.74
C ILE A 95 1.36 1.07 33.28
N PRO A 96 0.68 -0.03 32.90
CA PRO A 96 -0.13 -0.72 33.89
C PRO A 96 0.28 -2.19 33.99
N SER A 97 0.53 -2.57 35.24
CA SER A 97 0.53 -3.94 35.74
C SER A 97 -0.77 -4.67 35.35
N GLY A 98 -0.67 -5.89 34.82
CA GLY A 98 -1.84 -6.70 34.50
C GLY A 98 -1.51 -8.00 33.77
N SER A 99 -1.37 -9.08 34.53
CA SER A 99 -1.08 -10.46 34.17
C SER A 99 -1.73 -11.02 32.88
N LEU A 100 -0.91 -11.59 31.99
CA LEU A 100 -1.35 -12.60 31.01
C LEU A 100 -0.68 -13.94 31.31
N LYS A 101 -1.48 -14.88 31.81
CA LYS A 101 -1.16 -16.31 31.90
C LYS A 101 -0.86 -16.84 30.49
N ARG A 102 0.40 -17.11 30.19
CA ARG A 102 0.80 -17.97 29.05
C ARG A 102 1.25 -19.31 29.61
N GLY A 103 0.35 -20.29 29.55
CA GLY A 103 0.70 -21.68 29.77
C GLY A 103 1.53 -22.20 28.59
N SER A 104 2.75 -22.63 28.88
CA SER A 104 3.47 -23.63 28.10
C SER A 104 4.56 -24.22 28.99
N ASN A 105 4.27 -25.39 29.57
CA ASN A 105 5.18 -26.17 30.40
C ASN A 105 6.27 -26.80 29.53
N LEU A 106 7.37 -26.10 29.29
CA LEU A 106 8.61 -26.73 28.84
C LEU A 106 9.75 -26.24 29.74
N PRO A 107 10.49 -27.14 30.42
CA PRO A 107 11.65 -26.73 31.20
C PRO A 107 12.77 -26.23 30.28
N PRO A 108 13.55 -25.22 30.71
CA PRO A 108 14.65 -24.68 29.93
C PRO A 108 15.78 -25.71 29.77
N PRO A 109 16.46 -25.78 28.60
CA PRO A 109 17.62 -26.65 28.43
C PRO A 109 18.82 -26.10 29.21
N THR A 110 19.42 -26.94 30.06
CA THR A 110 20.63 -26.64 30.83
C THR A 110 21.88 -26.48 29.94
N PRO A 111 22.84 -25.59 30.28
CA PRO A 111 24.05 -25.40 29.49
C PRO A 111 25.02 -26.58 29.64
N GLY A 112 25.24 -27.33 28.55
CA GLY A 112 26.21 -28.42 28.48
C GLY A 112 27.61 -27.93 28.10
N THR A 113 28.58 -28.25 28.96
CA THR A 113 30.01 -27.94 28.85
C THR A 113 30.68 -28.58 27.62
N GLY A 114 31.32 -27.75 26.79
CA GLY A 114 32.56 -27.99 26.03
C GLY A 114 32.74 -29.25 25.17
N ARG A 115 33.04 -29.06 23.87
CA ARG A 115 34.07 -29.86 23.17
C ARG A 115 34.64 -29.12 21.94
N LYS A 116 35.97 -29.17 21.83
CA LYS A 116 36.85 -28.44 20.91
C LYS A 116 36.59 -28.75 19.42
N LEU A 117 36.69 -27.72 18.60
CA LEU A 117 36.91 -27.79 17.14
C LEU A 117 38.21 -28.53 16.82
N ARG A 118 38.16 -29.54 15.94
CA ARG A 118 39.32 -30.00 15.18
C ARG A 118 39.13 -29.59 13.71
N LYS A 119 40.14 -28.90 13.18
CA LYS A 119 40.27 -28.57 11.76
C LYS A 119 40.48 -29.85 10.95
N LEU A 120 39.86 -29.89 9.77
CA LEU A 120 40.39 -30.55 8.58
C LEU A 120 40.68 -29.45 7.56
#